data_AF-A0A2Z6Q6F0-F1
#
_entry.id   AF-A0A2Z6Q6F0-F1
#
_cell.length_a   1.000
_cell.length_b   1.000
_cell.length_c   1.000
_cell.angle_alpha   90.00
_cell.angle_beta   90.00
_cell.angle_gamma   90.00
#
_symmetry.space_group_name_H-M   'P 1'
#
loop_
_entity.id
_entity.type
_entity.pdbx_description
1 polymer ?
#
loop_
_entity_poly.entity_id
_entity_poly.type
_entity_poly.pdbx_seq_one_letter_code
_entity_poly.pdbx_strand_id
1 'polypeptide(L)'
;MTRCGKAEEDWEHIWICESNEYMIRQIIEEAIYDYEILLKEEERLDEVAIIQGYNFNFISILYEKSLILTDHTREWELLRGIYNNRFNRILKKKDDQKVIKALWEVCYDNLKKKIWNKRCENVNEIEKANDITRSEKRKRKKRWSDA
;
A
#
# COMPACT_ATOMS: atom_id res chain seq x y z
N MET A 1 7.32 15.04 -15.19
CA MET A 1 7.00 14.15 -16.33
C MET A 1 6.24 12.97 -15.77
N THR A 2 5.05 12.68 -16.28
CA THR A 2 4.10 11.78 -15.64
C THR A 2 3.79 10.59 -16.51
N ARG A 3 3.54 9.44 -15.90
CA ARG A 3 3.35 8.18 -16.64
C ARG A 3 2.15 8.24 -17.58
N CYS A 4 1.08 8.93 -17.21
CA CYS A 4 -0.12 9.07 -18.03
C CYS A 4 -0.13 10.33 -18.92
N GLY A 5 0.81 11.27 -18.73
CA GLY A 5 0.84 12.54 -19.47
C GLY A 5 -0.31 13.52 -19.16
N LYS A 6 -1.18 13.24 -18.19
CA LYS A 6 -2.41 14.01 -17.91
C LYS A 6 -2.34 14.99 -16.74
N ALA A 7 -1.49 14.73 -15.74
CA ALA A 7 -1.32 15.58 -14.55
C ALA A 7 0.17 15.72 -14.21
N GLU A 8 0.54 16.53 -13.21
CA GLU A 8 1.84 16.40 -12.53
C GLU A 8 1.80 15.21 -11.56
N GLU A 9 2.93 14.51 -11.39
CA GLU A 9 2.97 13.26 -10.62
C GLU A 9 3.33 13.63 -9.20
N ASP A 10 2.31 13.74 -8.37
CA ASP A 10 2.44 13.87 -6.93
C ASP A 10 2.28 12.51 -6.23
N TRP A 11 2.34 12.54 -4.90
CA TRP A 11 2.26 11.33 -4.10
C TRP A 11 0.93 10.60 -4.27
N GLU A 12 -0.19 11.31 -4.43
CA GLU A 12 -1.52 10.70 -4.58
C GLU A 12 -1.68 10.07 -5.97
N HIS A 13 -1.28 10.80 -7.01
CA HIS A 13 -1.36 10.36 -8.39
C HIS A 13 -0.64 9.02 -8.59
N ILE A 14 0.51 8.79 -7.95
CA ILE A 14 1.23 7.50 -8.04
C ILE A 14 0.32 6.31 -7.71
N TRP A 15 -0.55 6.45 -6.71
CA TRP A 15 -1.38 5.35 -6.23
C TRP A 15 -2.68 5.17 -7.02
N ILE A 16 -3.25 6.25 -7.55
CA ILE A 16 -4.55 6.23 -8.27
C ILE A 16 -4.44 6.42 -9.79
N CYS A 17 -3.23 6.52 -10.33
CA CYS A 17 -3.01 6.71 -11.76
C CYS A 17 -3.71 5.61 -12.57
N GLU A 18 -4.48 6.00 -13.57
CA GLU A 18 -5.18 5.10 -14.51
C GLU A 18 -4.24 4.15 -15.27
N SER A 19 -2.96 4.49 -15.37
CA SER A 19 -1.96 3.61 -16.00
C SER A 19 -1.45 2.53 -15.05
N ASN A 20 -1.96 2.45 -13.81
CA ASN A 20 -1.66 1.35 -12.90
C ASN A 20 -2.42 0.12 -13.39
N GLU A 21 -1.74 -1.02 -13.38
CA GLU A 21 -2.36 -2.29 -13.78
C GLU A 21 -3.49 -2.72 -12.84
N TYR A 22 -3.38 -2.34 -11.57
CA TYR A 22 -4.30 -2.74 -10.51
C TYR A 22 -4.77 -1.54 -9.70
N MET A 23 -6.00 -1.60 -9.22
CA MET A 23 -6.54 -0.66 -8.25
C MET A 23 -6.12 -1.04 -6.82
N ILE A 24 -5.96 -0.05 -5.94
CA ILE A 24 -5.59 -0.26 -4.52
C ILE A 24 -6.47 -1.32 -3.85
N ARG A 25 -7.79 -1.21 -4.01
CA ARG A 25 -8.76 -2.12 -3.37
C ARG A 25 -8.67 -3.55 -3.89
N GLN A 26 -8.50 -3.70 -5.20
CA GLN A 26 -8.26 -5.00 -5.81
C GLN A 26 -7.01 -5.67 -5.22
N ILE A 27 -5.91 -4.93 -5.08
CA ILE A 27 -4.67 -5.46 -4.49
C ILE A 27 -4.89 -5.89 -3.03
N ILE A 28 -5.63 -5.11 -2.24
CA ILE A 28 -5.93 -5.44 -0.84
C ILE A 28 -6.77 -6.72 -0.76
N GLU A 29 -7.83 -6.82 -1.56
CA GLU A 29 -8.75 -7.96 -1.57
C GLU A 29 -8.04 -9.24 -2.03
N GLU A 30 -7.23 -9.16 -3.10
CA GLU A 30 -6.38 -10.27 -3.55
C GLU A 30 -5.37 -10.66 -2.47
N ALA A 31 -4.71 -9.70 -1.80
CA ALA A 31 -3.73 -9.99 -0.76
C ALA A 31 -4.35 -10.72 0.44
N ILE A 32 -5.60 -10.42 0.81
CA ILE A 32 -6.32 -11.13 1.87
C ILE A 32 -6.58 -12.58 1.44
N TYR A 33 -7.06 -12.78 0.21
CA TYR A 33 -7.34 -14.11 -0.33
C TYR A 33 -6.07 -14.98 -0.43
N ASP A 34 -4.99 -14.43 -1.00
CA ASP A 34 -3.71 -15.11 -1.15
C ASP A 34 -3.11 -15.48 0.22
N TYR A 35 -3.25 -14.60 1.21
CA TYR A 35 -2.78 -14.88 2.56
C TYR A 35 -3.58 -15.99 3.24
N GLU A 36 -4.90 -16.03 3.04
CA GLU A 36 -5.74 -17.12 3.55
C GLU A 36 -5.35 -18.46 2.92
N ILE A 37 -5.06 -18.50 1.61
CA ILE A 37 -4.55 -19.70 0.93
C ILE A 37 -3.23 -20.13 1.55
N LEU A 38 -2.28 -19.21 1.70
CA LEU A 38 -0.98 -19.51 2.29
C LEU A 38 -1.11 -20.14 3.68
N LEU A 39 -1.96 -19.57 4.54
CA LEU A 39 -2.20 -20.12 5.88
C LEU A 39 -2.83 -21.53 5.84
N LYS A 40 -3.70 -21.81 4.86
CA LYS A 40 -4.29 -23.14 4.66
C LYS A 40 -3.23 -24.16 4.21
N GLU A 41 -2.35 -23.77 3.30
CA GLU A 41 -1.24 -24.59 2.83
C GLU A 41 -0.23 -24.89 3.95
N GLU A 42 -0.04 -23.93 4.87
CA GLU A 42 0.80 -24.08 6.07
C GLU A 42 0.09 -24.80 7.24
N GLU A 43 -1.15 -25.30 7.04
CA GLU A 43 -1.99 -25.95 8.06
C GLU A 43 -2.27 -25.09 9.32
N ARG A 44 -2.17 -23.75 9.20
CA ARG A 44 -2.43 -22.78 10.28
C ARG A 44 -3.92 -22.45 10.39
N LEU A 45 -4.74 -23.47 10.64
CA LEU A 45 -6.20 -23.41 10.54
C LEU A 45 -6.85 -22.48 11.58
N ASP A 46 -6.22 -22.29 12.73
CA ASP A 46 -6.65 -21.32 13.75
C ASP A 46 -6.51 -19.87 13.26
N GLU A 47 -5.43 -19.56 12.55
CA GLU A 47 -5.23 -18.25 11.93
C GLU A 47 -6.17 -18.03 10.75
N VAL A 48 -6.44 -19.06 9.94
CA VAL A 48 -7.47 -19.02 8.88
C VAL A 48 -8.82 -18.63 9.47
N ALA A 49 -9.23 -19.24 10.59
CA ALA A 49 -10.48 -18.91 11.25
C ALA A 49 -10.54 -17.45 11.74
N ILE A 50 -9.40 -16.91 12.20
CA ILE A 50 -9.29 -15.50 12.58
C ILE A 50 -9.45 -14.59 11.34
N ILE A 51 -8.75 -14.87 10.24
CA ILE A 51 -8.86 -14.10 9.01
C ILE A 51 -10.32 -14.09 8.52
N GLN A 52 -10.95 -15.26 8.40
CA GLN A 52 -12.34 -15.38 7.96
C GLN A 52 -13.32 -14.66 8.89
N GLY A 53 -13.10 -14.76 10.21
CA GLY A 53 -13.96 -14.12 11.22
C GLY A 53 -13.87 -12.59 11.23
N TYR A 54 -12.75 -12.01 10.82
CA TYR A 54 -12.51 -10.57 10.88
C TYR A 54 -12.32 -9.89 9.52
N ASN A 55 -12.33 -10.62 8.39
CA ASN A 55 -12.09 -10.07 7.05
C ASN A 55 -13.01 -8.87 6.76
N PHE A 56 -14.31 -9.03 6.99
CA PHE A 56 -15.27 -7.95 6.77
C PHE A 56 -14.96 -6.72 7.64
N ASN A 57 -14.62 -6.91 8.93
CA ASN A 57 -14.23 -5.82 9.81
C ASN A 57 -12.94 -5.14 9.35
N PHE A 58 -11.97 -5.93 8.87
CA PHE A 58 -10.70 -5.44 8.37
C PHE A 58 -10.89 -4.51 7.17
N ILE A 59 -11.60 -4.99 6.14
CA ILE A 59 -11.94 -4.20 4.95
C ILE A 59 -12.76 -2.97 5.31
N SER A 60 -13.80 -3.14 6.15
CA SER A 60 -14.66 -2.03 6.56
C SER A 60 -13.87 -0.93 7.25
N ILE A 61 -12.90 -1.25 8.11
CA ILE A 61 -12.06 -0.24 8.77
C ILE A 61 -11.22 0.52 7.75
N LEU A 62 -10.64 -0.18 6.77
CA LEU A 62 -9.82 0.44 5.72
C LEU A 62 -10.65 1.41 4.88
N TYR A 63 -11.85 1.01 4.46
CA TYR A 63 -12.65 1.81 3.52
C TYR A 63 -13.47 2.94 4.16
N GLU A 64 -13.46 3.03 5.49
CA GLU A 64 -14.01 4.17 6.20
C GLU A 64 -13.14 5.43 6.04
N LYS A 65 -13.74 6.61 6.30
CA LYS A 65 -13.00 7.88 6.33
C LYS A 65 -11.86 7.86 7.34
N SER A 66 -10.71 8.37 6.93
CA SER A 66 -9.57 8.61 7.81
C SER A 66 -9.85 9.74 8.78
N LEU A 67 -9.33 9.59 10.00
CA LEU A 67 -9.38 10.62 11.04
C LEU A 67 -8.14 11.51 11.04
N ILE A 68 -7.09 11.10 10.32
CA ILE A 68 -5.79 11.79 10.28
C ILE A 68 -5.43 12.29 8.87
N LEU A 69 -6.08 11.77 7.83
CA LEU A 69 -5.95 12.22 6.44
C LEU A 69 -7.31 12.76 5.98
N THR A 70 -7.46 14.09 5.97
CA THR A 70 -8.68 14.75 5.50
C THR A 70 -8.99 14.35 4.06
N ASP A 71 -10.28 14.14 3.75
CA ASP A 71 -10.81 13.73 2.44
C ASP A 71 -10.36 12.35 1.91
N HIS A 72 -9.65 11.58 2.75
CA HIS A 72 -9.19 10.24 2.41
C HIS A 72 -9.85 9.17 3.27
N THR A 73 -9.84 7.94 2.79
CA THR A 73 -10.19 6.75 3.56
C THR A 73 -8.96 6.15 4.24
N ARG A 74 -9.14 5.17 5.14
CA ARG A 74 -8.03 4.57 5.90
C ARG A 74 -7.14 3.64 5.08
N GLU A 75 -7.54 3.19 3.90
CA GLU A 75 -6.59 2.53 2.99
C GLU A 75 -5.42 3.46 2.63
N TRP A 76 -5.60 4.78 2.71
CA TRP A 76 -4.50 5.74 2.54
C TRP A 76 -3.56 5.82 3.75
N GLU A 77 -4.05 5.52 4.96
CA GLU A 77 -3.20 5.32 6.13
C GLU A 77 -2.27 4.11 5.90
N LEU A 78 -2.83 3.00 5.38
CA LEU A 78 -2.07 1.82 4.97
C LEU A 78 -1.01 2.17 3.91
N LEU A 79 -1.35 2.93 2.87
CA LEU A 79 -0.38 3.38 1.85
C LEU A 79 0.79 4.19 2.44
N ARG A 80 0.56 4.93 3.52
CA ARG A 80 1.59 5.67 4.26
C ARG A 80 2.35 4.82 5.27
N GLY A 81 2.00 3.54 5.43
CA GLY A 81 2.58 2.66 6.44
C GLY A 81 2.11 2.97 7.86
N ILE A 82 0.95 3.61 8.02
CA ILE A 82 0.38 3.97 9.32
C ILE A 82 -0.59 2.88 9.75
N TYR A 83 -0.23 2.14 10.80
CA TYR A 83 -1.07 1.09 11.36
C TYR A 83 -2.23 1.67 12.16
N ASN A 84 -3.46 1.23 11.87
CA ASN A 84 -4.65 1.71 12.57
C ASN A 84 -4.93 0.91 13.86
N ASN A 85 -4.77 1.56 15.02
CA ASN A 85 -4.99 0.93 16.32
C ASN A 85 -6.42 0.42 16.57
N ARG A 86 -7.41 0.76 15.73
CA ARG A 86 -8.77 0.20 15.84
C ARG A 86 -8.79 -1.31 15.59
N PHE A 87 -7.87 -1.85 14.77
CA PHE A 87 -7.71 -3.30 14.62
C PHE A 87 -7.47 -3.97 15.98
N ASN A 88 -6.62 -3.37 16.82
CA ASN A 88 -6.35 -3.89 18.17
C ASN A 88 -7.54 -3.74 19.13
N ARG A 89 -8.49 -2.85 18.85
CA ARG A 89 -9.69 -2.65 19.68
C ARG A 89 -10.79 -3.65 19.37
N ILE A 90 -10.90 -4.09 18.12
CA ILE A 90 -11.89 -5.11 17.71
C ILE A 90 -11.45 -6.53 18.10
N LEU A 91 -10.14 -6.77 18.20
CA LEU A 91 -9.54 -8.04 18.59
C LEU A 91 -9.20 -8.03 20.09
N LYS A 92 -9.79 -8.92 20.87
CA LYS A 92 -9.56 -8.97 22.33
C LYS A 92 -8.29 -9.77 22.71
N LYS A 93 -7.92 -10.76 21.90
CA LYS A 93 -6.77 -11.62 22.16
C LYS A 93 -5.52 -11.07 21.47
N LYS A 94 -4.39 -11.13 22.16
CA LYS A 94 -3.10 -10.66 21.62
C LYS A 94 -2.63 -11.49 20.43
N ASP A 95 -2.94 -12.77 20.38
CA ASP A 95 -2.53 -13.62 19.26
C ASP A 95 -3.34 -13.30 18.00
N ASP A 96 -4.67 -13.13 18.11
CA ASP A 96 -5.48 -12.65 16.99
C ASP A 96 -5.01 -11.28 16.46
N GLN A 97 -4.58 -10.38 17.35
CA GLN A 97 -3.97 -9.09 16.96
C GLN A 97 -2.70 -9.27 16.12
N LYS A 98 -1.86 -10.26 16.43
CA LYS A 98 -0.66 -10.54 15.63
C LYS A 98 -1.03 -11.03 14.23
N VAL A 99 -2.02 -11.90 14.12
CA VAL A 99 -2.51 -12.41 12.82
C VAL A 99 -3.02 -11.28 11.94
N ILE A 100 -3.85 -10.38 12.49
CA ILE A 100 -4.36 -9.23 11.73
C ILE A 100 -3.27 -8.21 11.41
N LYS A 101 -2.28 -8.04 12.29
CA LYS A 101 -1.11 -7.22 11.97
C LYS A 101 -0.30 -7.83 10.82
N ALA A 102 -0.09 -9.14 10.81
CA ALA A 102 0.58 -9.82 9.71
C ALA A 102 -0.20 -9.66 8.40
N LEU A 103 -1.53 -9.81 8.42
CA LEU A 103 -2.37 -9.52 7.26
C LEU A 103 -2.18 -8.07 6.76
N TRP A 104 -2.16 -7.09 7.68
CA TRP A 104 -1.94 -5.68 7.32
C TRP A 104 -0.57 -5.47 6.65
N GLU A 105 0.49 -6.12 7.15
CA GLU A 105 1.83 -6.08 6.56
C GLU A 105 1.82 -6.70 5.15
N VAL A 106 1.13 -7.83 4.96
CA VAL A 106 0.96 -8.48 3.64
C VAL A 106 0.25 -7.57 2.64
N CYS A 107 -0.84 -6.90 3.04
CA CYS A 107 -1.52 -5.92 2.17
C CYS A 107 -0.59 -4.76 1.79
N TYR A 108 0.16 -4.21 2.75
CA TYR A 108 1.09 -3.12 2.52
C TYR A 108 2.20 -3.48 1.53
N ASP A 109 2.80 -4.66 1.70
CA ASP A 109 3.88 -5.13 0.84
C ASP A 109 3.39 -5.43 -0.58
N ASN A 110 2.17 -5.97 -0.73
CA ASN A 110 1.56 -6.16 -2.04
C ASN A 110 1.30 -4.84 -2.77
N LEU A 111 0.81 -3.82 -2.06
CA LEU A 111 0.62 -2.47 -2.63
C LEU A 111 1.94 -1.87 -3.11
N LYS A 112 3.00 -2.00 -2.30
CA LYS A 112 4.34 -1.58 -2.70
C LYS A 112 4.84 -2.33 -3.92
N LYS A 113 4.70 -3.65 -3.94
CA LYS A 113 5.19 -4.50 -5.02
C LYS A 113 4.49 -4.19 -6.34
N LYS A 114 3.15 -4.14 -6.33
CA LYS A 114 2.34 -4.00 -7.54
C LYS A 114 2.29 -2.57 -8.09
N ILE A 115 2.35 -1.54 -7.23
CA ILE A 115 2.27 -0.14 -7.67
C ILE A 115 3.62 0.58 -7.52
N TRP A 116 4.12 0.72 -6.29
CA TRP A 116 5.28 1.58 -6.01
C TRP A 116 6.56 1.13 -6.72
N ASN A 117 6.91 -0.15 -6.61
CA ASN A 117 8.11 -0.72 -7.20
C ASN A 117 8.02 -0.66 -8.73
N LYS A 118 6.87 -1.03 -9.31
CA LYS A 118 6.63 -0.95 -10.75
C LYS A 118 6.79 0.48 -11.26
N ARG A 119 6.27 1.47 -10.54
CA ARG A 119 6.50 2.88 -10.86
C ARG A 119 7.99 3.23 -10.80
N CYS A 120 8.72 2.79 -9.77
CA CYS A 120 10.13 3.08 -9.63
C CYS A 120 10.97 2.49 -10.78
N GLU A 121 10.64 1.27 -11.22
CA GLU A 121 11.23 0.64 -12.41
C GLU A 121 11.00 1.50 -13.65
N ASN A 122 9.76 1.88 -13.92
CA ASN A 122 9.41 2.70 -15.09
C ASN A 122 10.12 4.07 -15.08
N VAL A 123 10.19 4.74 -13.91
CA VAL A 123 10.90 6.01 -13.78
C VAL A 123 12.40 5.83 -14.07
N ASN A 124 13.01 4.76 -13.55
CA ASN A 124 14.42 4.47 -13.82
C ASN A 124 14.67 4.23 -15.32
N GLU A 125 13.76 3.58 -16.03
CA GLU A 125 13.86 3.37 -17.48
C GLU A 125 13.75 4.68 -18.26
N ILE A 126 12.77 5.54 -17.93
CA ILE A 126 12.60 6.86 -18.54
C ILE A 126 13.85 7.72 -18.30
N GLU A 127 14.38 7.72 -17.09
CA GLU A 127 15.58 8.50 -16.76
C GLU A 127 16.82 8.02 -17.51
N LYS A 128 17.00 6.70 -17.64
CA LYS A 128 18.07 6.12 -18.48
C LYS A 128 17.92 6.53 -19.93
N ALA A 129 16.70 6.50 -20.49
CA ALA A 129 16.43 6.90 -21.87
C ALA A 129 16.68 8.39 -22.14
N ASN A 130 16.63 9.23 -21.10
CA ASN A 130 16.91 10.66 -21.17
C ASN A 130 18.33 11.02 -20.69
N ASP A 131 19.23 10.03 -20.54
CA ASP A 131 20.59 10.18 -20.02
C ASP A 131 20.67 10.90 -18.65
N ILE A 132 19.61 10.84 -17.84
CA ILE A 132 19.55 11.50 -16.53
C ILE A 132 20.35 10.69 -15.52
N THR A 133 21.45 11.27 -15.05
CA THR A 133 22.37 10.61 -14.12
C THR A 133 22.05 10.91 -12.65
N ARG A 134 22.55 10.06 -11.75
CA ARG A 134 22.43 10.27 -10.29
C ARG A 134 23.06 11.59 -9.83
N SER A 135 24.15 12.03 -10.47
CA SER A 135 24.85 13.27 -10.13
C SER A 135 24.01 14.52 -10.46
N GLU A 136 23.24 14.50 -11.55
CA GLU A 136 22.33 15.60 -11.92
C GLU A 136 21.15 15.73 -10.96
N LYS A 137 20.58 14.61 -10.50
CA LYS A 137 19.53 14.63 -9.46
C LYS A 137 20.00 15.29 -8.16
N ARG A 138 21.24 15.04 -7.76
CA ARG A 138 21.85 15.66 -6.56
C ARG A 138 22.02 17.17 -6.72
N LYS A 139 22.38 17.65 -7.91
CA LYS A 139 22.51 19.09 -8.20
C LYS A 139 21.17 19.82 -8.14
N ARG A 140 20.09 19.20 -8.63
CA ARG A 140 18.72 19.77 -8.53
C ARG A 140 18.25 19.93 -7.08
N LYS A 141 18.62 19.01 -6.18
CA LYS A 141 18.23 19.07 -4.76
C LYS A 141 18.82 20.26 -4.00
N LYS A 142 20.06 20.68 -4.33
CA LYS A 142 20.70 21.88 -3.73
C LYS A 142 19.99 23.19 -4.10
N ARG A 143 19.51 23.30 -5.35
CA ARG A 143 18.77 24.50 -5.80
C ARG A 143 17.45 24.75 -5.06
N TRP A 144 16.86 23.72 -4.45
CA TRP A 144 15.59 23.81 -3.71
C TRP A 144 15.80 24.03 -2.21
N SER A 145 17.01 23.77 -1.69
CA SER A 145 17.37 24.08 -0.30
C SER A 145 17.91 25.50 -0.11
N ASP A 146 18.22 26.19 -1.20
CA ASP A 146 18.78 27.55 -1.23
C ASP A 146 17.74 28.60 -1.72
N ALA A 147 16.46 28.24 -1.79
CA ALA A 147 15.32 29.09 -2.15
C ALA A 147 14.25 29.02 -1.06
#